data_AF-A0A1G1FXH0-F1
#
_entry.id   AF-A0A1G1FXH0-F1
#
_cell.length_a   1.000
_cell.length_b   1.000
_cell.length_c   1.000
_cell.angle_alpha   90.00
_cell.angle_beta   90.00
_cell.angle_gamma   90.00
#
_symmetry.space_group_name_H-M   'P 1'
#
loop_
_entity.id
_entity.type
_entity.pdbx_description
1 polymer ?
#
loop_
_entity_poly.entity_id
_entity_poly.type
_entity_poly.pdbx_seq_one_letter_code
_entity_poly.pdbx_strand_id
1 'polypeptide(L)'
;MDFFRRLKKIKDLPPAFVLQVLLDRMTFQFVQVRRFYLMAYSSIPDVRGLRGPGLIRNGEPTDIGAMAVLDTLERQEIFRQRFGAGDHCAVAVAGSRIIGYEWFTSKRFHEEQRYLYPLSVPDDAIYAYDAFILPEFRISGVWVRFKKHLAEQMRELGRQRIITLIDSHNALSLKTHVRFGFTVYKSVLFVRVGGKRFFLERDGASPGIRSDLRQPRGRLLRGPGFPGNGTRGGRTR
;
A
#
# COMPACT_ATOMS: atom_id res chain seq x y z
N MET A 1 -8.68 25.48 -14.97
CA MET A 1 -8.96 26.76 -15.65
C MET A 1 -10.46 27.07 -15.84
N ASP A 2 -11.40 26.20 -15.44
CA ASP A 2 -12.85 26.43 -15.65
C ASP A 2 -13.61 27.13 -14.50
N PHE A 3 -12.97 27.39 -13.36
CA PHE A 3 -13.66 28.03 -12.23
C PHE A 3 -13.77 29.56 -12.38
N PHE A 4 -12.74 30.21 -12.94
CA PHE A 4 -12.70 31.67 -13.10
C PHE A 4 -13.62 32.21 -14.20
N ARG A 5 -14.01 31.40 -15.19
CA ARG A 5 -14.96 31.81 -16.23
C ARG A 5 -16.42 31.93 -15.73
N ARG A 6 -16.78 31.27 -14.62
CA ARG A 6 -18.12 31.39 -13.99
C ARG A 6 -18.24 32.54 -12.99
N LEU A 7 -17.14 33.23 -12.65
CA LEU A 7 -17.13 34.34 -11.68
C LEU A 7 -17.69 35.67 -12.23
N LYS A 8 -17.88 35.81 -13.55
CA LYS A 8 -18.48 37.01 -14.15
C LYS A 8 -19.99 37.18 -13.88
N LYS A 9 -20.66 36.17 -13.30
CA LYS A 9 -22.09 36.25 -12.89
C LYS A 9 -22.30 36.38 -11.38
N ILE A 10 -21.24 36.58 -10.58
CA ILE A 10 -21.34 36.65 -9.11
C ILE A 10 -21.58 38.08 -8.58
N LYS A 11 -21.43 39.12 -9.43
CA LYS A 11 -21.68 40.51 -9.01
C LYS A 11 -23.16 40.84 -8.76
N ASP A 12 -24.08 40.07 -9.35
CA ASP A 12 -25.53 40.32 -9.27
C ASP A 12 -26.25 39.38 -8.27
N LEU A 13 -25.51 38.55 -7.54
CA LEU A 13 -26.09 37.65 -6.53
C LEU A 13 -26.22 38.38 -5.18
N PRO A 14 -27.35 38.25 -4.48
CA PRO A 14 -27.53 38.84 -3.16
C PRO A 14 -26.38 38.43 -2.22
N PRO A 15 -25.82 39.34 -1.40
CA PRO A 15 -24.73 39.04 -0.48
C PRO A 15 -25.03 37.86 0.45
N ALA A 16 -26.29 37.70 0.86
CA ALA A 16 -26.76 36.58 1.66
C ALA A 16 -26.63 35.22 0.94
N PHE A 17 -26.84 35.19 -0.37
CA PHE A 17 -26.71 33.96 -1.17
C PHE A 17 -25.24 33.59 -1.39
N VAL A 18 -24.36 34.58 -1.60
CA VAL A 18 -22.91 34.35 -1.66
C VAL A 18 -22.38 33.87 -0.30
N LEU A 19 -22.84 34.47 0.80
CA LEU A 19 -22.53 34.05 2.16
C LEU A 19 -23.03 32.62 2.43
N GLN A 20 -24.24 32.29 2.00
CA GLN A 20 -24.80 30.95 2.16
C GLN A 20 -24.02 29.90 1.35
N VAL A 21 -23.66 30.18 0.10
CA VAL A 21 -22.83 29.27 -0.72
C VAL A 21 -21.42 29.10 -0.13
N LEU A 22 -20.84 30.16 0.43
CA LEU A 22 -19.55 30.10 1.13
C LEU A 22 -19.65 29.33 2.44
N LEU A 23 -20.71 29.56 3.22
CA LEU A 23 -21.00 28.83 4.45
C LEU A 23 -21.19 27.35 4.15
N ASP A 24 -22.04 26.99 3.18
CA ASP A 24 -22.27 25.61 2.74
C ASP A 24 -20.96 24.95 2.26
N ARG A 25 -20.14 25.65 1.49
CA ARG A 25 -18.81 25.14 1.10
C ARG A 25 -17.86 24.96 2.28
N MET A 26 -17.91 25.83 3.28
CA MET A 26 -17.10 25.73 4.49
C MET A 26 -17.58 24.59 5.40
N THR A 27 -18.89 24.38 5.58
CA THR A 27 -19.43 23.28 6.40
C THR A 27 -19.07 21.92 5.82
N PHE A 28 -19.09 21.76 4.49
CA PHE A 28 -18.74 20.48 3.87
C PHE A 28 -17.23 20.15 3.88
N GLN A 29 -16.34 21.13 4.06
CA GLN A 29 -14.90 20.87 4.29
C GLN A 29 -14.53 20.77 5.78
N PHE A 30 -15.47 21.07 6.68
CA PHE A 30 -15.23 21.04 8.12
C PHE A 30 -15.16 19.62 8.67
N VAL A 31 -15.85 18.65 8.06
CA VAL A 31 -15.87 17.27 8.55
C VAL A 31 -15.31 16.31 7.51
N GLN A 32 -14.24 15.59 7.87
CA GLN A 32 -13.68 14.51 7.05
C GLN A 32 -13.74 13.21 7.83
N VAL A 33 -14.31 12.16 7.23
CA VAL A 33 -14.30 10.81 7.81
C VAL A 33 -13.57 9.86 6.88
N ARG A 34 -12.58 9.15 7.40
CA ARG A 34 -11.84 8.11 6.69
C ARG A 34 -11.71 6.87 7.56
N ARG A 35 -11.60 5.71 6.92
CA ARG A 35 -11.29 4.46 7.58
C ARG A 35 -10.00 3.91 7.01
N PHE A 36 -9.12 3.46 7.89
CA PHE A 36 -7.88 2.78 7.52
C PHE A 36 -7.89 1.38 8.10
N TYR A 37 -7.16 0.49 7.43
CA TYR A 37 -6.93 -0.87 7.88
C TYR A 37 -5.45 -1.09 8.07
N LEU A 38 -5.09 -1.52 9.27
CA LEU A 38 -3.77 -2.05 9.56
C LEU A 38 -3.79 -3.54 9.25
N MET A 39 -2.96 -3.91 8.28
CA MET A 39 -2.85 -5.26 7.79
C MET A 39 -1.47 -5.83 8.13
N ALA A 40 -1.41 -7.13 8.42
CA ALA A 40 -0.18 -7.84 8.76
C ALA A 40 0.06 -9.01 7.80
N TYR A 41 1.33 -9.31 7.56
CA TYR A 41 1.80 -10.44 6.77
C TYR A 41 3.08 -11.01 7.36
N SER A 42 3.11 -12.32 7.61
CA SER A 42 4.20 -12.98 8.34
C SER A 42 4.92 -14.07 7.52
N SER A 43 4.63 -14.16 6.23
CA SER A 43 5.20 -15.20 5.36
C SER A 43 6.25 -14.62 4.41
N ILE A 44 6.99 -15.49 3.74
CA ILE A 44 7.84 -15.11 2.59
C ILE A 44 7.10 -15.58 1.34
N PRO A 45 6.76 -14.69 0.40
CA PRO A 45 6.07 -15.09 -0.81
C PRO A 45 7.05 -15.85 -1.72
N ASP A 46 6.54 -16.93 -2.32
CA ASP A 46 7.28 -17.64 -3.36
C ASP A 46 7.30 -16.81 -4.64
N VAL A 47 8.49 -16.55 -5.16
CA VAL A 47 8.71 -15.80 -6.41
C VAL A 47 9.15 -16.72 -7.56
N ARG A 48 9.26 -18.03 -7.32
CA ARG A 48 9.63 -18.99 -8.38
C ARG A 48 8.60 -18.95 -9.50
N GLY A 49 9.07 -18.83 -10.72
CA GLY A 49 8.21 -18.77 -11.91
C GLY A 49 7.56 -17.42 -12.18
N LEU A 50 7.80 -16.37 -11.37
CA LEU A 50 7.37 -15.02 -11.73
C LEU A 50 8.12 -14.56 -12.99
N ARG A 51 7.36 -14.28 -14.04
CA ARG A 51 7.85 -13.69 -15.30
C ARG A 51 7.80 -12.17 -15.20
N GLY A 52 8.75 -11.49 -15.85
CA GLY A 52 8.81 -10.04 -15.91
C GLY A 52 10.09 -9.46 -15.31
N PRO A 53 10.47 -8.23 -15.70
CA PRO A 53 11.66 -7.54 -15.21
C PRO A 53 11.45 -6.99 -13.80
N GLY A 54 12.53 -6.58 -13.13
CA GLY A 54 12.47 -6.00 -11.78
C GLY A 54 13.24 -6.81 -10.76
N LEU A 55 14.55 -6.62 -10.72
CA LEU A 55 15.37 -7.05 -9.58
C LEU A 55 15.10 -6.08 -8.42
N ILE A 56 14.89 -6.62 -7.22
CA ILE A 56 14.74 -5.78 -6.02
C ILE A 56 16.08 -5.72 -5.30
N ARG A 57 16.48 -4.51 -4.89
CA ARG A 57 17.63 -4.28 -4.02
C ARG A 57 17.32 -3.21 -2.99
N ASN A 58 18.19 -3.07 -1.99
CA ASN A 58 18.15 -1.90 -1.11
C ASN A 58 18.38 -0.63 -1.94
N GLY A 59 17.54 0.36 -1.69
CA GLY A 59 17.68 1.71 -2.23
C GLY A 59 18.69 2.51 -1.42
N GLU A 60 19.40 3.38 -2.11
CA GLU A 60 20.43 4.25 -1.55
C GLU A 60 20.07 5.73 -1.73
N PRO A 61 20.67 6.66 -0.96
CA PRO A 61 20.45 8.09 -1.17
C PRO A 61 20.76 8.59 -2.60
N THR A 62 21.67 7.90 -3.31
CA THR A 62 21.99 8.16 -4.71
C THR A 62 20.83 7.86 -5.66
N ASP A 63 19.89 6.99 -5.27
CA ASP A 63 18.70 6.63 -6.05
C ASP A 63 17.58 7.69 -6.00
N ILE A 64 17.66 8.68 -5.09
CA ILE A 64 16.59 9.67 -4.85
C ILE A 64 16.13 10.35 -6.14
N GLY A 65 17.07 10.76 -6.99
CA GLY A 65 16.75 11.42 -8.26
C GLY A 65 15.92 10.54 -9.18
N ALA A 66 16.31 9.27 -9.33
CA ALA A 66 15.61 8.30 -10.16
C ALA A 66 14.23 7.92 -9.58
N MET A 67 14.11 7.80 -8.26
CA MET A 67 12.83 7.49 -7.60
C MET A 67 11.84 8.65 -7.70
N ALA A 68 12.28 9.89 -7.52
CA ALA A 68 11.39 11.06 -7.53
C ALA A 68 10.77 11.31 -8.91
N VAL A 69 11.46 10.95 -9.98
CA VAL A 69 10.93 11.03 -11.36
C VAL A 69 9.76 10.07 -11.59
N LEU A 70 9.60 9.01 -10.78
CA LEU A 70 8.56 8.01 -10.98
C LEU A 70 7.17 8.51 -10.58
N ASP A 71 7.09 9.35 -9.56
CA ASP A 71 5.84 9.81 -8.97
C ASP A 71 5.68 11.32 -9.15
N THR A 72 6.38 12.12 -8.34
CA THR A 72 6.52 13.58 -8.53
C THR A 72 7.88 14.07 -8.06
N LEU A 73 8.49 15.02 -8.79
CA LEU A 73 9.80 15.60 -8.46
C LEU A 73 9.83 16.25 -7.06
N GLU A 74 8.67 16.70 -6.58
CA GLU A 74 8.47 17.32 -5.26
C GLU A 74 8.79 16.37 -4.08
N ARG A 75 8.96 15.07 -4.34
CA ARG A 75 9.23 14.06 -3.30
C ARG A 75 10.70 13.90 -2.93
N GLN A 76 11.64 14.52 -3.67
CA GLN A 76 13.08 14.34 -3.39
C GLN A 76 13.45 14.70 -1.95
N GLU A 77 12.90 15.80 -1.44
CA GLU A 77 13.18 16.24 -0.07
C GLU A 77 12.59 15.29 0.97
N ILE A 78 11.37 14.78 0.73
CA ILE A 78 10.75 13.75 1.58
C ILE A 78 11.61 12.48 1.61
N PHE A 79 12.14 12.04 0.46
CA PHE A 79 13.02 10.86 0.40
C PHE A 79 14.35 11.08 1.12
N ARG A 80 14.95 12.27 0.96
CA ARG A 80 16.17 12.65 1.70
C ARG A 80 15.94 12.64 3.21
N GLN A 81 14.82 13.21 3.67
CA GLN A 81 14.44 13.20 5.08
C GLN A 81 14.24 11.79 5.62
N ARG A 82 13.61 10.89 4.85
CA ARG A 82 13.40 9.49 5.27
C ARG A 82 14.72 8.74 5.41
N PHE A 83 15.63 8.84 4.43
CA PHE A 83 16.97 8.27 4.56
C PHE A 83 17.72 8.87 5.77
N GLY A 84 17.67 10.19 5.95
CA GLY A 84 18.29 10.88 7.09
C GLY A 84 17.69 10.47 8.44
N ALA A 85 16.41 10.10 8.47
CA ALA A 85 15.70 9.60 9.65
C ALA A 85 15.87 8.07 9.86
N GLY A 86 16.75 7.42 9.09
CA GLY A 86 17.06 5.99 9.20
C GLY A 86 15.97 5.06 8.66
N ASP A 87 15.06 5.55 7.82
CA ASP A 87 14.12 4.67 7.12
C ASP A 87 14.81 3.96 5.95
N HIS A 88 14.29 2.77 5.64
CA HIS A 88 14.81 1.92 4.59
C HIS A 88 13.94 2.02 3.34
N CYS A 89 14.57 1.85 2.18
CA CYS A 89 13.87 1.81 0.90
C CYS A 89 14.29 0.54 0.15
N ALA A 90 13.34 -0.12 -0.49
CA ALA A 90 13.60 -1.12 -1.51
C ALA A 90 13.29 -0.49 -2.87
N VAL A 91 14.13 -0.75 -3.87
CA VAL A 91 13.92 -0.29 -5.25
C VAL A 91 13.81 -1.46 -6.22
N ALA A 92 12.93 -1.33 -7.20
CA ALA A 92 12.81 -2.27 -8.30
C ALA A 92 13.55 -1.74 -9.52
N VAL A 93 14.45 -2.55 -10.09
CA VAL A 93 15.32 -2.16 -11.21
C VAL A 93 15.06 -3.07 -12.41
N ALA A 94 14.76 -2.46 -13.56
CA ALA A 94 14.68 -3.13 -14.85
C ALA A 94 15.74 -2.56 -15.79
N GLY A 95 16.75 -3.37 -16.12
CA GLY A 95 17.93 -2.88 -16.84
C GLY A 95 18.69 -1.83 -16.01
N SER A 96 18.86 -0.63 -16.53
CA SER A 96 19.48 0.51 -15.83
C SER A 96 18.46 1.46 -15.17
N ARG A 97 17.16 1.16 -15.23
CA ARG A 97 16.09 2.06 -14.78
C ARG A 97 15.44 1.56 -13.50
N ILE A 98 15.28 2.45 -12.52
CA ILE A 98 14.39 2.22 -11.38
C ILE A 98 12.94 2.34 -11.87
N ILE A 99 12.13 1.33 -11.60
CA ILE A 99 10.73 1.21 -12.06
C ILE A 99 9.71 1.21 -10.90
N GLY A 100 10.20 1.25 -9.67
CA GLY A 100 9.37 1.34 -8.48
C GLY A 100 10.21 1.40 -7.21
N TYR A 101 9.56 1.75 -6.11
CA TYR A 101 10.13 1.76 -4.78
C TYR A 101 9.08 1.35 -3.73
N GLU A 102 9.54 0.93 -2.57
CA GLU A 102 8.71 0.75 -1.38
C GLU A 102 9.52 1.14 -0.13
N TRP A 103 8.96 2.03 0.69
CA TRP A 103 9.57 2.45 1.95
C TRP A 103 9.16 1.54 3.10
N PHE A 104 10.06 1.36 4.06
CA PHE A 104 9.73 0.66 5.30
C PHE A 104 10.60 1.14 6.46
N THR A 105 10.11 0.92 7.67
CA THR A 105 10.80 1.29 8.90
C THR A 105 10.62 0.23 9.97
N SER A 106 11.62 0.10 10.84
CA SER A 106 11.59 -0.73 12.04
C SER A 106 11.51 0.12 13.32
N LYS A 107 11.37 1.44 13.18
CA LYS A 107 11.17 2.36 14.30
C LYS A 107 9.83 2.08 14.98
N ARG A 108 9.82 2.17 16.30
CA ARG A 108 8.63 1.97 17.15
C ARG A 108 7.52 2.98 16.90
N PHE A 109 7.86 4.16 16.39
CA PHE A 109 6.91 5.24 16.09
C PHE A 109 7.09 5.72 14.66
N HIS A 110 5.97 5.88 13.95
CA HIS A 110 5.91 6.49 12.64
C HIS A 110 4.67 7.38 12.54
N GLU A 111 4.83 8.61 12.06
CA GLU A 111 3.70 9.49 11.76
C GLU A 111 3.33 9.37 10.28
N GLU A 112 2.13 8.88 9.98
CA GLU A 112 1.64 8.83 8.61
C GLU A 112 1.37 10.24 8.09
N GLN A 113 2.02 10.62 6.98
CA GLN A 113 2.12 12.00 6.53
C GLN A 113 0.79 12.62 6.04
N ARG A 114 -0.12 11.82 5.46
CA ARG A 114 -1.35 12.34 4.85
C ARG A 114 -2.39 12.76 5.89
N TYR A 115 -2.52 12.00 6.97
CA TYR A 115 -3.52 12.22 8.01
C TYR A 115 -2.93 12.60 9.37
N LEU A 116 -1.59 12.57 9.50
CA LEU A 116 -0.85 12.75 10.76
C LEU A 116 -1.29 11.72 11.80
N TYR A 117 -1.43 10.46 11.36
CA TYR A 117 -1.80 9.37 12.24
C TYR A 117 -0.54 8.87 12.96
N PRO A 118 -0.49 8.95 14.30
CA PRO A 118 0.64 8.45 15.08
C PRO A 118 0.57 6.92 15.19
N LEU A 119 1.28 6.22 14.30
CA LEU A 119 1.34 4.77 14.30
C LEU A 119 2.41 4.27 15.29
N SER A 120 1.97 3.45 16.24
CA SER A 120 2.87 2.61 17.04
C SER A 120 3.15 1.30 16.30
N VAL A 121 4.38 1.14 15.81
CA VAL A 121 4.84 -0.07 15.14
C VAL A 121 5.19 -1.11 16.22
N PRO A 122 4.59 -2.31 16.19
CA PRO A 122 4.93 -3.38 17.11
C PRO A 122 6.40 -3.81 17.02
N ASP A 123 7.01 -4.19 18.15
CA ASP A 123 8.42 -4.59 18.21
C ASP A 123 8.70 -5.87 17.40
N ASP A 124 7.69 -6.67 17.09
CA ASP A 124 7.81 -7.86 16.24
C ASP A 124 7.61 -7.55 14.75
N ALA A 125 7.49 -6.28 14.36
CA ALA A 125 7.11 -5.88 13.01
C ALA A 125 8.05 -4.87 12.34
N ILE A 126 8.03 -4.88 11.01
CA ILE A 126 8.41 -3.70 10.21
C ILE A 126 7.14 -3.06 9.65
N TYR A 127 7.14 -1.73 9.50
CA TYR A 127 6.05 -1.00 8.87
C TYR A 127 6.43 -0.61 7.44
N ALA A 128 5.72 -1.18 6.46
CA ALA A 128 5.86 -0.86 5.05
C ALA A 128 4.83 0.20 4.64
N TYR A 129 5.32 1.27 4.03
CA TYR A 129 4.52 2.42 3.64
C TYR A 129 5.01 2.97 2.30
N ASP A 130 4.14 3.74 1.64
CA ASP A 130 4.50 4.46 0.42
C ASP A 130 5.23 3.62 -0.63
N ALA A 131 4.47 2.76 -1.30
CA ALA A 131 4.94 1.97 -2.41
C ALA A 131 4.46 2.57 -3.74
N PHE A 132 5.37 2.65 -4.70
CA PHE A 132 5.06 3.06 -6.05
C PHE A 132 5.66 2.09 -7.06
N ILE A 133 4.88 1.75 -8.09
CA ILE A 133 5.32 0.99 -9.25
C ILE A 133 4.77 1.70 -10.47
N LEU A 134 5.66 1.96 -11.44
CA LEU A 134 5.31 2.51 -12.73
C LEU A 134 4.14 1.72 -13.35
N PRO A 135 3.10 2.40 -13.88
CA PRO A 135 1.88 1.74 -14.37
C PRO A 135 2.13 0.56 -15.33
N GLU A 136 3.07 0.70 -16.25
CA GLU A 136 3.43 -0.30 -17.26
C GLU A 136 4.10 -1.56 -16.68
N PHE A 137 4.61 -1.49 -15.43
CA PHE A 137 5.17 -2.62 -14.70
C PHE A 137 4.21 -3.16 -13.62
N ARG A 138 2.99 -2.63 -13.50
CA ARG A 138 1.98 -3.21 -12.60
C ARG A 138 1.56 -4.58 -13.12
N ILE A 139 1.20 -5.49 -12.21
CA ILE A 139 0.79 -6.88 -12.53
C ILE A 139 1.94 -7.78 -13.07
N SER A 140 3.15 -7.24 -13.25
CA SER A 140 4.36 -8.01 -13.67
C SER A 140 5.05 -8.83 -12.56
N GLY A 141 4.44 -8.90 -11.36
CA GLY A 141 5.02 -9.57 -10.20
C GLY A 141 6.02 -8.74 -9.39
N VAL A 142 6.36 -7.51 -9.80
CA VAL A 142 7.26 -6.59 -9.05
C VAL A 142 6.83 -6.41 -7.59
N TRP A 143 5.52 -6.24 -7.34
CA TRP A 143 5.01 -6.12 -5.96
C TRP A 143 5.29 -7.37 -5.12
N VAL A 144 5.20 -8.58 -5.69
CA VAL A 144 5.50 -9.83 -4.98
C VAL A 144 6.99 -9.92 -4.67
N ARG A 145 7.84 -9.46 -5.60
CA ARG A 145 9.28 -9.37 -5.38
C ARG A 145 9.63 -8.37 -4.27
N PHE A 146 8.94 -7.22 -4.20
CA PHE A 146 9.07 -6.31 -3.06
C PHE A 146 8.72 -7.01 -1.75
N LYS A 147 7.59 -7.72 -1.68
CA LYS A 147 7.22 -8.45 -0.46
C LYS A 147 8.19 -9.56 -0.09
N LYS A 148 8.82 -10.22 -1.06
CA LYS A 148 9.92 -11.14 -0.77
C LYS A 148 11.10 -10.41 -0.14
N HIS A 149 11.57 -9.34 -0.77
CA HIS A 149 12.70 -8.53 -0.27
C HIS A 149 12.43 -7.99 1.13
N LEU A 150 11.25 -7.40 1.36
CA LEU A 150 10.86 -6.91 2.68
C LEU A 150 10.75 -8.02 3.72
N ALA A 151 10.29 -9.23 3.34
CA ALA A 151 10.23 -10.36 4.26
C ALA A 151 11.63 -10.91 4.61
N GLU A 152 12.58 -10.82 3.69
CA GLU A 152 14.00 -11.12 3.96
C GLU A 152 14.61 -10.06 4.90
N GLN A 153 14.43 -8.77 4.61
CA GLN A 153 14.85 -7.66 5.47
C GLN A 153 14.22 -7.71 6.87
N MET A 154 12.94 -8.06 6.95
CA MET A 154 12.23 -8.29 8.21
C MET A 154 12.94 -9.34 9.07
N ARG A 155 13.38 -10.46 8.47
CA ARG A 155 14.10 -11.53 9.20
C ARG A 155 15.50 -11.10 9.61
N GLU A 156 16.22 -10.38 8.74
CA GLU A 156 17.53 -9.80 9.07
C GLU A 156 17.44 -8.85 10.26
N LEU A 157 16.35 -8.09 10.38
CA LEU A 157 16.07 -7.19 11.49
C LEU A 157 15.48 -7.90 12.73
N GLY A 158 15.40 -9.23 12.75
CA GLY A 158 14.85 -10.01 13.86
C GLY A 158 13.34 -9.81 14.09
N ARG A 159 12.59 -9.38 13.06
CA ARG A 159 11.15 -9.15 13.09
C ARG A 159 10.40 -10.36 12.48
N GLN A 160 9.10 -10.45 12.78
CA GLN A 160 8.25 -11.59 12.44
C GLN A 160 7.14 -11.25 11.45
N ARG A 161 6.79 -9.97 11.30
CA ARG A 161 5.74 -9.55 10.36
C ARG A 161 5.98 -8.20 9.70
N ILE A 162 5.41 -8.04 8.51
CA ILE A 162 5.27 -6.77 7.82
C ILE A 162 3.87 -6.24 8.14
N ILE A 163 3.78 -5.00 8.61
CA ILE A 163 2.51 -4.30 8.75
C ILE A 163 2.41 -3.14 7.77
N THR A 164 1.19 -2.80 7.35
CA THR A 164 0.92 -1.65 6.47
C THR A 164 -0.44 -1.04 6.76
N LEU A 165 -0.59 0.26 6.48
CA LEU A 165 -1.82 1.02 6.67
C LEU A 165 -2.43 1.32 5.30
N ILE A 166 -3.70 0.94 5.10
CA ILE A 166 -4.38 1.12 3.81
C ILE A 166 -5.70 1.86 4.02
N ASP A 167 -5.91 2.93 3.26
CA ASP A 167 -7.20 3.65 3.17
C ASP A 167 -8.28 2.72 2.61
N SER A 168 -9.44 2.68 3.26
CA SER A 168 -10.59 1.87 2.85
C SER A 168 -11.06 2.17 1.42
N HIS A 169 -10.80 3.38 0.91
CA HIS A 169 -11.14 3.78 -0.46
C HIS A 169 -10.14 3.27 -1.50
N ASN A 170 -8.97 2.78 -1.08
CA ASN A 170 -7.99 2.17 -1.98
C ASN A 170 -8.31 0.67 -2.18
N ALA A 171 -9.45 0.41 -2.83
CA ALA A 171 -9.94 -0.95 -3.04
C ALA A 171 -8.95 -1.85 -3.79
N LEU A 172 -8.16 -1.29 -4.71
CA LEU A 172 -7.12 -2.02 -5.43
C LEU A 172 -6.01 -2.50 -4.49
N SER A 173 -5.49 -1.62 -3.64
CA SER A 173 -4.46 -1.98 -2.67
C SER A 173 -4.98 -3.02 -1.67
N LEU A 174 -6.19 -2.83 -1.14
CA LEU A 174 -6.81 -3.80 -0.23
C LEU A 174 -6.95 -5.18 -0.85
N LYS A 175 -7.52 -5.26 -2.06
CA LYS A 175 -7.69 -6.53 -2.80
C LYS A 175 -6.34 -7.21 -3.04
N THR A 176 -5.32 -6.43 -3.39
CA THR A 176 -3.96 -6.94 -3.60
C THR A 176 -3.41 -7.54 -2.31
N HIS A 177 -3.42 -6.79 -1.21
CA HIS A 177 -2.90 -7.27 0.08
C HIS A 177 -3.64 -8.52 0.57
N VAL A 178 -4.98 -8.53 0.53
CA VAL A 178 -5.78 -9.71 0.91
C VAL A 178 -5.45 -10.92 0.02
N ARG A 179 -5.36 -10.73 -1.30
CA ARG A 179 -5.01 -11.81 -2.24
C ARG A 179 -3.65 -12.43 -1.92
N PHE A 180 -2.71 -11.64 -1.43
CA PHE A 180 -1.36 -12.10 -1.07
C PHE A 180 -1.22 -12.54 0.40
N GLY A 181 -2.34 -12.69 1.11
CA GLY A 181 -2.37 -13.29 2.44
C GLY A 181 -2.19 -12.31 3.59
N PHE A 182 -2.25 -11.00 3.35
CA PHE A 182 -2.34 -10.04 4.44
C PHE A 182 -3.67 -10.18 5.17
N THR A 183 -3.62 -10.10 6.50
CA THR A 183 -4.80 -10.14 7.36
C THR A 183 -4.98 -8.80 8.06
N VAL A 184 -6.23 -8.34 8.18
CA VAL A 184 -6.53 -7.12 8.93
C VAL A 184 -6.56 -7.48 10.41
N TYR A 185 -5.74 -6.79 11.21
CA TYR A 185 -5.71 -6.99 12.67
C TYR A 185 -6.21 -5.76 13.45
N LYS A 186 -6.27 -4.59 12.81
CA LYS A 186 -6.79 -3.36 13.40
C LYS A 186 -7.42 -2.46 12.34
N SER A 187 -8.42 -1.69 12.75
CA SER A 187 -9.03 -0.63 11.96
C SER A 187 -8.94 0.71 12.67
N VAL A 188 -8.80 1.78 11.91
CA VAL A 188 -8.69 3.15 12.43
C VAL A 188 -9.78 3.99 11.77
N LEU A 189 -10.67 4.58 12.56
CA LEU A 189 -11.58 5.61 12.10
C LEU A 189 -10.93 6.97 12.35
N PHE A 190 -10.65 7.69 11.27
CA PHE A 190 -10.21 9.07 11.32
C PHE A 190 -11.39 10.01 11.12
N VAL A 191 -11.51 10.97 12.03
CA VAL A 191 -12.47 12.06 11.94
C VAL A 191 -11.72 13.37 12.10
N ARG A 192 -11.80 14.23 11.08
CA ARG A 192 -11.41 15.64 11.20
C ARG A 192 -12.66 16.46 11.40
N VAL A 193 -12.68 17.33 12.41
CA VAL A 193 -13.71 18.35 12.59
C VAL A 193 -13.01 19.70 12.77
N GLY A 194 -13.13 20.57 11.77
CA GLY A 194 -12.34 21.80 11.65
C GLY A 194 -10.84 21.51 11.61
N GLY A 195 -10.08 22.15 12.51
CA GLY A 195 -8.64 21.92 12.66
C GLY A 195 -8.26 20.72 13.55
N LYS A 196 -9.23 20.08 14.22
CA LYS A 196 -8.97 18.98 15.16
C LYS A 196 -9.07 17.63 14.45
N ARG A 197 -8.19 16.69 14.83
CA ARG A 197 -8.10 15.34 14.28
C ARG A 197 -8.33 14.33 15.41
N PHE A 198 -9.16 13.35 15.14
CA PHE A 198 -9.49 12.28 16.07
C PHE A 198 -9.24 10.93 15.40
N PHE A 199 -8.68 10.00 16.15
CA PHE A 199 -8.43 8.63 15.71
C PHE A 199 -9.06 7.68 16.71
N LEU A 200 -9.91 6.78 16.22
CA LEU A 200 -10.48 5.70 17.00
C LEU A 200 -9.97 4.38 16.45
N GLU A 201 -9.14 3.71 17.23
CA GLU A 201 -8.64 2.37 16.92
C GLU A 201 -9.61 1.30 17.41
N ARG A 202 -9.75 0.24 16.62
CA ARG A 202 -10.49 -0.96 17.00
C ARG A 202 -9.72 -2.19 16.56
N ASP A 203 -9.44 -3.06 17.53
CA ASP A 203 -8.80 -4.36 17.29
C ASP A 203 -9.75 -5.34 16.61
N GLY A 204 -9.17 -6.25 15.84
CA GLY A 204 -9.87 -7.28 15.09
C GLY A 204 -10.27 -6.83 13.68
N ALA A 205 -10.61 -7.82 12.85
CA ALA A 205 -11.09 -7.56 11.50
C ALA A 205 -12.43 -6.80 11.56
N SER A 206 -12.50 -5.62 10.94
CA SER A 206 -13.78 -4.91 10.77
C SER A 206 -14.79 -5.83 10.06
N PRO A 207 -16.04 -5.98 10.56
CA PRO A 207 -17.04 -6.88 10.00
C PRO A 207 -17.26 -6.74 8.48
N GLY A 208 -17.11 -5.52 7.94
CA GLY A 208 -17.29 -5.22 6.52
C GLY A 208 -16.25 -5.84 5.59
N ILE A 209 -14.97 -5.93 5.97
CA ILE A 209 -13.94 -6.45 5.05
C ILE A 209 -14.25 -7.88 4.60
N ARG A 210 -14.86 -8.69 5.47
CA ARG A 210 -15.26 -10.07 5.16
C ARG A 210 -16.40 -10.18 4.15
N SER A 211 -17.33 -9.22 4.11
CA SER A 211 -18.45 -9.23 3.16
C SER A 211 -18.04 -8.71 1.78
N ASP A 212 -17.18 -7.70 1.73
CA ASP A 212 -16.87 -6.92 0.52
C ASP A 212 -15.68 -7.50 -0.26
N LEU A 213 -14.78 -8.18 0.46
CA LEU A 213 -13.60 -8.85 -0.06
C LEU A 213 -13.75 -10.35 0.19
N ARG A 214 -14.76 -10.98 -0.43
CA ARG A 214 -14.78 -12.45 -0.55
C ARG A 214 -13.41 -12.87 -1.12
N GLN A 215 -12.62 -13.56 -0.30
CA GLN A 215 -11.46 -14.29 -0.78
C GLN A 215 -11.94 -15.16 -1.96
N PRO A 216 -11.30 -15.13 -3.14
CA PRO A 216 -11.58 -16.15 -4.13
C PRO A 216 -11.27 -17.48 -3.46
N ARG A 217 -12.30 -18.29 -3.20
CA ARG A 217 -12.13 -19.70 -2.86
C ARG A 217 -11.21 -20.25 -3.94
N GLY A 218 -10.02 -20.69 -3.55
CA GLY A 218 -9.07 -21.31 -4.46
C GLY A 218 -9.84 -22.36 -5.27
N ARG A 219 -9.96 -22.14 -6.57
CA ARG A 219 -10.44 -23.18 -7.46
C ARG A 219 -9.32 -24.22 -7.46
N LEU A 220 -9.57 -25.36 -6.82
CA LEU A 220 -8.72 -26.53 -6.96
C LEU A 220 -8.70 -26.85 -8.47
N LEU A 221 -7.68 -26.40 -9.18
CA LEU A 221 -7.40 -26.91 -10.52
C LEU A 221 -6.89 -28.32 -10.29
N ARG A 222 -7.76 -29.33 -10.45
CA ARG A 222 -7.30 -30.69 -10.73
C ARG A 222 -6.40 -30.57 -11.95
N GLY A 223 -5.12 -30.83 -11.77
CA GLY A 223 -4.20 -30.98 -12.89
C GLY A 223 -4.69 -32.10 -13.82
N PRO A 224 -4.37 -32.04 -15.12
CA PRO A 224 -4.66 -33.14 -16.02
C PRO A 224 -3.98 -34.41 -15.49
N GLY A 225 -4.77 -35.47 -15.32
CA GLY A 225 -4.27 -36.77 -14.90
C GLY A 225 -3.22 -37.24 -15.89
N PHE A 226 -2.00 -37.46 -15.41
CA PHE A 226 -1.00 -38.19 -16.18
C PHE A 226 -1.45 -39.66 -16.27
N PRO A 227 -1.39 -40.29 -17.46
CA PRO A 227 -1.64 -41.71 -17.59
C PRO A 227 -0.55 -42.48 -16.85
N GLY A 228 -0.96 -43.45 -16.03
CA GLY A 228 -0.07 -44.30 -15.25
C GLY A 228 0.91 -45.04 -16.14
N ASN A 229 2.19 -44.84 -15.89
CA ASN A 229 3.26 -45.66 -16.44
C ASN A 229 3.30 -46.98 -15.65
N GLY A 230 2.50 -47.95 -16.08
CA GLY A 230 2.55 -49.31 -15.58
C GLY A 230 3.60 -50.12 -16.33
N THR A 231 4.86 -50.05 -15.90
CA THR A 231 5.85 -51.07 -16.25
C THR A 231 5.79 -52.22 -15.26
N ARG A 232 5.25 -53.36 -15.68
CA ARG A 232 5.75 -54.68 -15.26
C ARG A 232 5.67 -55.61 -16.46
N GLY A 233 6.82 -55.87 -17.06
CA GLY A 233 7.00 -57.07 -17.88
C GLY A 233 7.05 -58.31 -17.00
N GLY A 234 6.77 -59.46 -17.60
CA GLY A 234 7.30 -60.72 -17.14
C GLY A 234 6.32 -61.86 -16.99
N ARG A 235 6.40 -62.77 -17.98
CA ARG A 235 6.42 -64.23 -17.86
C ARG A 235 5.12 -65.05 -17.98
N THR A 236 5.14 -65.78 -19.10
CA THR A 236 5.05 -67.25 -19.24
C THR A 236 3.70 -67.95 -19.32
N ARG A 237 3.61 -68.68 -20.43
CA ARG A 237 2.76 -69.80 -20.84
C ARG A 237 1.38 -69.45 -21.37
#